data_AF-A0A814NN62-F1
#
_entry.id   AF-A0A814NN62-F1
#
_cell.length_a   1.000
_cell.length_b   1.000
_cell.length_c   1.000
_cell.angle_alpha   90.00
_cell.angle_beta   90.00
_cell.angle_gamma   90.00
#
_symmetry.space_group_name_H-M   'P 1'
#
loop_
_entity.id
_entity.type
_entity.pdbx_description
1 polymer ?
#
loop_
_entity_poly.entity_id
_entity_poly.type
_entity_poly.pdbx_seq_one_letter_code
_entity_poly.pdbx_strand_id
1 'polypeptide(L)'
;MSILGLTDICSGLVTTDDQLTPLHQAASEGHVQCLELLLTHDADVYAEDSRKQLPIDLAKLWGHKKCAKLLAAVMWHQNKH
;
A
#
# COMPACT_ATOMS: atom_id res chain seq x y z
N MET A 1 -15.54 -27.66 -2.19
CA MET A 1 -14.23 -27.18 -1.71
C MET A 1 -13.46 -26.77 -2.95
N SER A 2 -13.63 -25.52 -3.36
CA SER A 2 -13.24 -25.04 -4.68
C SER A 2 -11.73 -24.99 -4.83
N ILE A 3 -11.27 -25.57 -5.94
CA ILE A 3 -9.89 -25.70 -6.36
C ILE A 3 -9.27 -24.31 -6.60
N LEU A 4 -8.03 -24.20 -6.10
CA LEU A 4 -6.98 -23.23 -6.37
C LEU A 4 -7.20 -22.39 -7.65
N GLY A 5 -7.46 -21.10 -7.45
CA GLY A 5 -7.50 -20.10 -8.52
C GLY A 5 -6.09 -19.84 -9.03
N LEU A 6 -5.83 -20.31 -10.25
CA LEU A 6 -4.74 -19.89 -11.13
C LEU A 6 -4.90 -18.40 -11.47
N THR A 7 -4.03 -17.52 -10.98
CA THR A 7 -3.88 -16.15 -11.56
C THR A 7 -2.45 -15.69 -11.81
N ASP A 8 -1.42 -16.53 -11.71
CA ASP A 8 -0.04 -16.08 -12.02
C ASP A 8 0.29 -16.17 -13.52
N ILE A 9 -0.19 -15.22 -14.34
CA ILE A 9 0.35 -15.00 -15.70
C ILE A 9 0.69 -13.52 -15.93
N CYS A 10 1.93 -13.19 -15.58
CA CYS A 10 2.84 -12.21 -16.20
C CYS A 10 2.23 -10.92 -16.77
N SER A 11 2.39 -9.79 -16.06
CA SER A 11 2.35 -8.44 -16.65
C SER A 11 3.34 -7.48 -15.96
N GLY A 12 4.59 -7.47 -16.42
CA GLY A 12 5.19 -6.25 -17.02
C GLY A 12 5.60 -5.03 -16.20
N LEU A 13 5.42 -4.98 -14.88
CA LEU A 13 6.18 -4.11 -13.98
C LEU A 13 6.69 -4.98 -12.83
N VAL A 14 7.69 -4.55 -12.06
CA VAL A 14 8.00 -5.20 -10.79
C VAL A 14 6.82 -4.97 -9.84
N THR A 15 5.77 -5.75 -10.02
CA THR A 15 4.63 -5.92 -9.15
C THR A 15 4.63 -7.40 -8.89
N THR A 16 4.84 -7.82 -7.64
CA THR A 16 4.37 -9.13 -7.22
C THR A 16 2.91 -9.25 -7.65
N ASP A 17 2.38 -10.47 -7.83
CA ASP A 17 1.04 -10.79 -8.36
C ASP A 17 -0.14 -10.07 -7.65
N ASP A 18 0.18 -9.22 -6.68
CA ASP A 18 -0.67 -8.56 -5.73
C ASP A 18 -1.05 -7.10 -6.04
N GLN A 19 -0.82 -6.53 -7.23
CA GLN A 19 -1.13 -5.10 -7.50
C GLN A 19 -0.56 -4.12 -6.45
N LEU A 20 0.58 -4.47 -5.84
CA LEU A 20 1.18 -3.66 -4.77
C LEU A 20 1.75 -2.36 -5.34
N THR A 21 1.26 -1.23 -4.85
CA THR A 21 1.88 0.07 -5.10
C THR A 21 3.18 0.20 -4.29
N PRO A 22 4.13 1.06 -4.71
CA PRO A 22 5.33 1.35 -3.92
C PRO A 22 4.99 1.84 -2.49
N LEU A 23 3.80 2.42 -2.29
CA LEU A 23 3.29 2.81 -0.98
C LEU A 23 3.01 1.61 -0.07
N HIS A 24 2.47 0.52 -0.63
CA HIS A 24 2.26 -0.74 0.10
C HIS A 24 3.58 -1.32 0.59
N GLN A 25 4.60 -1.34 -0.27
CA GLN A 25 5.92 -1.87 0.09
C GLN A 25 6.62 -1.01 1.14
N ALA A 26 6.56 0.31 1.01
CA ALA A 26 7.10 1.21 2.03
C ALA A 26 6.36 1.08 3.38
N ALA A 27 5.06 0.78 3.35
CA ALA A 27 4.23 0.57 4.53
C ALA A 27 4.47 -0.79 5.21
N SER A 28 4.66 -1.87 4.43
CA SER A 28 4.98 -3.22 4.94
C SER A 28 6.37 -3.30 5.54
N GLU A 29 7.35 -2.59 4.97
CA GLU A 29 8.74 -2.55 5.45
C GLU A 29 8.96 -1.48 6.54
N GLY A 30 7.94 -0.69 6.87
CA GLY A 30 8.04 0.39 7.87
C GLY A 30 8.96 1.55 7.44
N HIS A 31 9.20 1.72 6.14
CA HIS A 31 10.09 2.71 5.57
C HIS A 31 9.42 4.09 5.49
N VAL A 32 9.45 4.80 6.61
CA VAL A 32 8.87 6.14 6.77
C VAL A 32 9.39 7.15 5.73
N GLN A 33 10.70 7.17 5.48
CA GLN A 33 11.30 8.13 4.54
C GLN A 33 10.86 7.88 3.09
N CYS A 34 10.72 6.60 2.70
CA CYS A 34 10.18 6.24 1.39
C CYS A 34 8.72 6.67 1.25
N LEU A 35 7.92 6.49 2.31
CA LEU A 35 6.55 6.97 2.38
C LEU A 35 6.48 8.49 2.19
N GLU A 36 7.27 9.28 2.92
CA GLU A 36 7.28 10.74 2.78
C GLU A 36 7.65 11.18 1.34
N LEU A 37 8.63 10.53 0.73
CA LEU A 37 9.02 10.82 -0.65
C LEU A 37 7.88 10.49 -1.63
N LEU A 38 7.24 9.34 -1.50
CA LEU A 38 6.11 8.94 -2.35
C LEU A 38 4.91 9.87 -2.16
N LEU A 39 4.63 10.26 -0.91
CA LEU A 39 3.57 11.22 -0.58
C LEU A 39 3.83 12.61 -1.18
N THR A 40 5.10 13.00 -1.35
CA THR A 40 5.48 14.26 -2.03
C THR A 40 5.13 14.23 -3.52
N HIS A 41 5.01 13.05 -4.11
CA HIS A 41 4.66 12.84 -5.52
C HIS A 41 3.16 12.58 -5.75
N ASP A 42 2.29 12.98 -4.82
CA ASP A 42 0.83 12.71 -4.89
C ASP A 42 0.51 11.22 -5.11
N ALA A 43 1.31 10.33 -4.50
CA ALA A 43 1.03 8.91 -4.56
C ALA A 43 -0.34 8.59 -3.95
N ASP A 44 -1.08 7.71 -4.60
CA ASP A 44 -2.40 7.29 -4.17
C ASP A 44 -2.32 6.51 -2.84
N VAL A 45 -2.78 7.15 -1.77
CA VAL A 45 -2.83 6.59 -0.42
C VAL A 45 -4.01 5.64 -0.22
N TYR A 46 -4.99 5.68 -1.13
CA TYR A 46 -6.18 4.83 -1.13
C TYR A 46 -6.10 3.69 -2.14
N ALA A 47 -4.96 3.50 -2.80
CA ALA A 47 -4.75 2.39 -3.70
C ALA A 47 -4.95 1.06 -2.97
N GLU A 48 -5.77 0.19 -3.54
CA GLU A 48 -6.00 -1.17 -3.03
C GLU A 48 -5.09 -2.17 -3.75
N ASP A 49 -4.51 -3.09 -3.00
CA ASP A 49 -3.80 -4.25 -3.56
C ASP A 49 -4.78 -5.33 -4.09
N SER A 50 -4.28 -6.43 -4.64
CA SER A 50 -5.07 -7.57 -5.14
C SER A 50 -6.00 -8.19 -4.09
N ARG A 51 -5.66 -8.00 -2.81
CA ARG A 51 -6.37 -8.50 -1.64
C ARG A 51 -7.27 -7.42 -1.01
N LYS A 52 -7.44 -6.27 -1.69
CA LYS A 52 -8.19 -5.11 -1.21
C LYS A 52 -7.67 -4.54 0.09
N GLN A 53 -6.37 -4.65 0.32
CA GLN A 53 -5.70 -4.04 1.46
C GLN A 53 -5.23 -2.65 1.06
N LEU A 54 -5.38 -1.68 1.96
CA LEU A 54 -4.76 -0.37 1.80
C LEU A 54 -3.32 -0.39 2.34
N PRO A 55 -2.46 0.56 1.93
CA PRO A 55 -1.11 0.70 2.47
C PRO A 55 -1.13 0.86 4.00
N ILE A 56 -2.15 1.54 4.54
CA ILE A 56 -2.33 1.70 5.98
C ILE A 56 -2.64 0.38 6.69
N ASP A 57 -3.34 -0.54 6.03
CA ASP A 57 -3.68 -1.84 6.61
C ASP A 57 -2.45 -2.73 6.70
N LEU A 58 -1.57 -2.68 5.69
CA LEU A 58 -0.25 -3.31 5.77
C LEU A 58 0.58 -2.72 6.91
N ALA A 59 0.69 -1.39 7.01
CA ALA A 59 1.43 -0.75 8.11
C ALA A 59 0.87 -1.15 9.49
N LYS A 60 -0.45 -1.32 9.63
CA LYS A 60 -1.08 -1.79 10.87
C LYS A 60 -0.80 -3.28 11.13
N LEU A 61 -0.90 -4.11 10.11
CA LEU A 61 -0.69 -5.57 10.18
C LEU A 61 0.72 -5.90 10.67
N TRP A 62 1.72 -5.20 10.14
CA TRP A 62 3.13 -5.36 10.50
C TRP A 62 3.53 -4.56 11.76
N GLY A 63 2.62 -3.74 12.31
CA GLY A 63 2.85 -2.98 13.55
C GLY A 63 3.67 -1.70 13.38
N HIS A 64 3.83 -1.20 12.15
CA HIS A 64 4.54 0.04 11.83
C HIS A 64 3.70 1.29 12.13
N LYS A 65 3.55 1.57 13.44
CA LYS A 65 2.74 2.70 13.96
C LYS A 65 3.11 4.07 13.38
N LYS A 66 4.40 4.30 13.06
CA LYS A 66 4.86 5.57 12.47
C LYS A 66 4.31 5.74 11.05
N CYS A 67 4.45 4.71 10.21
CA CYS A 67 3.90 4.69 8.86
C CYS A 67 2.37 4.83 8.87
N ALA A 68 1.68 4.10 9.74
CA ALA A 68 0.23 4.17 9.86
C ALA A 68 -0.26 5.58 10.27
N LYS A 69 0.47 6.28 11.15
CA LYS A 69 0.16 7.67 11.53
C LYS A 69 0.34 8.64 10.37
N LEU A 70 1.41 8.52 9.59
CA LEU A 70 1.66 9.38 8.43
C LEU A 70 0.59 9.17 7.35
N LEU A 71 0.31 7.91 7.00
CA LEU A 71 -0.73 7.57 6.05
C LEU A 71 -2.10 8.08 6.50
N ALA A 72 -2.46 7.87 7.77
CA ALA A 72 -3.70 8.40 8.32
C ALA A 72 -3.75 9.93 8.17
N ALA A 73 -2.69 10.65 8.58
CA ALA A 73 -2.63 12.10 8.46
C ALA A 73 -2.88 12.57 7.01
N VAL A 74 -2.22 11.96 6.02
CA VAL A 74 -2.45 12.32 4.61
C VAL A 74 -3.86 11.99 4.15
N MET A 75 -4.42 10.85 4.54
CA MET A 75 -5.82 10.51 4.24
C MET A 75 -6.79 11.56 4.79
N TRP A 76 -6.57 12.05 6.02
CA TRP A 76 -7.39 13.13 6.58
C TRP A 76 -7.26 14.45 5.80
N HIS A 77 -6.11 14.71 5.18
CA HIS A 77 -5.88 15.89 4.36
C HIS A 77 -6.48 15.78 2.95
N GLN A 78 -6.49 14.58 2.34
CA GLN A 78 -7.07 14.36 1.01
C GLN A 78 -8.60 14.23 1.00
N ASN A 79 -9.24 13.91 2.13
CA ASN A 79 -10.70 13.85 2.27
C ASN A 79 -11.37 15.23 2.45
N LYS A 80 -10.64 16.33 2.19
CA LYS A 80 -11.13 17.71 2.25
C LYS A 80 -11.54 18.18 0.84
N HIS A 81 -12.61 17.58 0.32
CA HIS A 81 -13.36 18.14 -0.81
C HIS A 81 -14.41 19.14 -0.32
#